data_AF-A0A8T5TL94-F1
#
_entry.id   AF-A0A8T5TL94-F1
#
_cell.length_a   1.000
_cell.length_b   1.000
_cell.length_c   1.000
_cell.angle_alpha   90.00
_cell.angle_beta   90.00
_cell.angle_gamma   90.00
#
_symmetry.space_group_name_H-M   'P 1'
#
loop_
_entity.id
_entity.type
_entity.pdbx_description
1 polymer ?
#
loop_
_entity_poly.entity_id
_entity_poly.type
_entity_poly.pdbx_seq_one_letter_code
_entity_poly.pdbx_strand_id
1 'polypeptide(L)' 'MTKWECTACGYVYDEAEEGTLFKDLPDSWLCPVCGVDINGFSLIAKARTCLKKLMLN' A
#
# COMPACT_ATOMS: atom_id res chain seq x y z
N MET A 1 -2.33 6.70 10.99
CA MET A 1 -3.01 6.49 9.70
C MET A 1 -2.24 5.44 8.95
N THR A 2 -2.88 4.32 8.68
CA THR A 2 -2.28 3.20 7.94
C THR A 2 -2.46 3.47 6.46
N LYS A 3 -1.40 3.30 5.70
CA LYS A 3 -1.43 3.40 4.24
C LYS A 3 -0.93 2.10 3.66
N TRP A 4 -1.50 1.71 2.54
CA TRP A 4 -1.19 0.47 1.84
C TRP A 4 -0.77 0.80 0.42
N GLU A 5 0.37 0.30 -0.01
CA GLU A 5 0.87 0.50 -1.37
C GLU A 5 0.71 -0.78 -2.17
N CYS A 6 0.13 -0.66 -3.36
CA CYS A 6 0.08 -1.71 -4.34
C CYS A 6 1.48 -1.98 -4.89
N THR A 7 2.01 -3.16 -4.64
CA THR A 7 3.35 -3.56 -5.09
C THR A 7 3.46 -3.75 -6.61
N ALA A 8 2.33 -3.88 -7.31
CA ALA A 8 2.29 -4.06 -8.76
C ALA A 8 2.33 -2.74 -9.55
N CYS A 9 1.72 -1.67 -9.03
CA CYS A 9 1.61 -0.39 -9.75
C CYS A 9 1.97 0.87 -8.94
N GLY A 10 2.17 0.76 -7.63
CA GLY A 10 2.48 1.89 -6.75
C GLY A 10 1.26 2.70 -6.28
N TYR A 11 0.04 2.22 -6.48
CA TYR A 11 -1.16 2.89 -5.95
C TYR A 11 -1.18 2.88 -4.41
N VAL A 12 -1.45 4.01 -3.77
CA VAL A 12 -1.49 4.15 -2.31
C VAL A 12 -2.93 4.31 -1.83
N TYR A 13 -3.40 3.34 -1.05
CA TYR A 13 -4.66 3.38 -0.32
C TYR A 13 -4.44 3.98 1.08
N ASP A 14 -5.20 5.02 1.44
CA ASP A 14 -5.13 5.68 2.74
C ASP A 14 -6.42 5.47 3.53
N GLU A 15 -6.35 4.69 4.62
CA GLU A 15 -7.51 4.38 5.46
C GLU A 15 -8.15 5.63 6.09
N ALA A 16 -7.39 6.71 6.25
CA ALA A 16 -7.91 7.95 6.83
C ALA A 16 -8.64 8.84 5.83
N GLU A 17 -8.22 8.81 4.56
CA GLU A 17 -8.90 9.54 3.48
C GLU A 17 -10.18 8.82 3.06
N GLU A 18 -10.10 7.49 2.92
CA GLU A 18 -11.23 6.66 2.50
C GLU A 18 -12.23 6.39 3.63
N GLY A 19 -11.80 6.56 4.89
CA GLY A 19 -12.61 6.28 6.08
C GLY A 19 -12.95 4.79 6.28
N THR A 20 -12.40 3.90 5.47
CA THR A 20 -12.60 2.45 5.52
C THR A 20 -11.27 1.77 5.75
N LEU A 21 -11.22 0.85 6.73
CA LEU A 21 -10.01 0.06 6.98
C LEU A 21 -9.76 -0.87 5.79
N PHE A 22 -8.50 -1.04 5.42
CA PHE A 22 -8.14 -1.93 4.31
C PHE A 22 -8.55 -3.38 4.59
N LYS A 23 -8.55 -3.78 5.87
CA LYS A 23 -9.01 -5.11 6.32
C LYS A 23 -10.54 -5.31 6.24
N ASP A 24 -11.30 -4.22 6.17
CA ASP A 24 -12.76 -4.24 5.99
C ASP A 24 -13.14 -4.25 4.49
N LEU A 25 -12.18 -4.10 3.58
CA LEU A 25 -12.45 -4.22 2.16
C LEU A 25 -12.84 -5.67 1.81
N PRO A 26 -13.82 -5.88 0.92
CA PRO A 26 -14.20 -7.22 0.49
C PRO A 26 -13.07 -7.90 -0.28
N ASP A 27 -12.98 -9.23 -0.26
CA ASP A 27 -12.01 -10.01 -1.05
C ASP A 27 -12.12 -9.77 -2.57
N SER A 28 -13.26 -9.27 -3.04
CA SER A 28 -13.48 -8.88 -4.44
C SER A 28 -12.94 -7.48 -4.77
N TRP A 29 -12.38 -6.77 -3.80
CA TRP A 29 -11.78 -5.46 -4.04
C TRP A 29 -10.46 -5.62 -4.79
N LEU A 30 -10.35 -4.87 -5.88
CA LEU A 30 -9.19 -4.87 -6.77
C LEU A 30 -8.60 -3.47 -6.81
N CYS A 31 -7.28 -3.40 -7.00
CA CYS A 31 -6.60 -2.13 -7.20
C CYS A 31 -7.24 -1.36 -8.38
N PRO A 32 -7.68 -0.11 -8.20
CA PRO A 32 -8.35 0.66 -9.25
C PRO A 32 -7.41 1.04 -10.41
N VAL A 33 -6.10 0.89 -10.23
CA VAL A 33 -5.09 1.22 -11.24
C VAL A 33 -4.71 0.01 -12.08
N CYS A 34 -4.47 -1.14 -11.47
CA CYS A 34 -3.95 -2.33 -12.17
C CYS A 34 -4.79 -3.60 -12.05
N GLY A 35 -5.84 -3.61 -11.22
CA GLY A 35 -6.71 -4.76 -11.04
C GLY A 35 -6.14 -5.93 -10.23
N VAL A 36 -4.97 -5.77 -9.58
CA VAL A 36 -4.46 -6.78 -8.64
C VAL A 36 -5.38 -6.87 -7.42
N ASP A 37 -5.52 -8.07 -6.88
CA ASP A 37 -6.28 -8.32 -5.67
C ASP A 37 -5.60 -7.75 -4.42
N ILE A 38 -6.33 -7.82 -3.30
CA ILE A 38 -5.92 -7.29 -2.01
C ILE A 38 -4.57 -7.85 -1.51
N ASN A 39 -4.17 -9.05 -1.94
CA ASN A 39 -2.88 -9.63 -1.56
C ASN A 39 -1.68 -8.92 -2.23
N GLY A 40 -1.93 -8.13 -3.28
CA GLY A 40 -0.91 -7.32 -3.96
C GLY A 40 -0.48 -6.07 -3.18
N PHE A 41 -1.07 -5.81 -2.02
CA PHE A 41 -0.82 -4.61 -1.21
C PHE A 41 0.12 -4.87 -0.04
N SER A 42 1.02 -3.92 0.20
CA SER A 42 1.94 -3.93 1.35
C SER A 42 1.72 -2.71 2.23
N LEU A 43 1.75 -2.93 3.54
CA LEU A 43 1.69 -1.88 4.54
C LEU A 43 2.89 -0.95 4.41
N ILE A 44 2.65 0.32 4.11
CA ILE A 44 3.68 1.37 4.14
C ILE A 44 3.61 2.16 5.45
N ALA A 45 3.28 1.47 6.55
CA ALA A 45 3.39 2.03 7.90
C ALA A 45 4.76 2.71 7.99
N LYS A 46 4.77 4.04 8.16
CA LYS A 46 5.99 4.85 8.18
C LYS A 46 6.90 4.44 9.35
N ALA A 47 7.57 3.31 9.22
CA ALA A 47 8.80 3.03 9.93
C ALA A 47 9.84 3.92 9.25
N ARG A 48 10.27 4.95 9.98
CA ARG A 48 11.52 5.65 9.67
C ARG A 48 12.62 4.61 9.63
N THR A 49 13.09 4.25 8.44
CA THR A 49 14.42 3.65 8.30
C THR A 49 15.16 4.39 7.21
N CYS A 50 16.14 5.17 7.69
CA CYS A 50 17.34 5.56 6.98
C CYS A 50 18.06 4.32 6.43
N LEU A 51 17.54 3.69 5.37
CA LEU A 51 18.15 2.49 4.79
C LEU A 51 17.98 2.43 3.27
N LYS A 52 18.69 3.33 2.58
CA LYS A 52 19.46 2.99 1.36
C LYS A 52 20.49 4.10 1.10
N LYS A 53 21.42 4.26 2.05
CA LYS A 53 22.79 4.57 1.67
C LYS A 53 23.48 3.24 1.39
N LEU A 54 23.40 2.76 0.16
CA LEU A 54 24.39 1.85 -0.42
C LEU A 54 24.16 1.80 -1.94
N MET A 55 25.23 2.01 -2.70
CA MET A 55 25.35 1.86 -4.16
C MET A 55 25.00 3.08 -5.04
N LEU A 56 25.73 4.19 -4.85
CA LEU A 56 26.39 4.86 -5.98
C LEU A 56 27.82 5.18 -5.51
N ASN A 57 28.75 4.29 -5.87
CA ASN A 57 30.17 4.63 -5.94
C ASN A 57 30.40 5.48 -7.20
#